data_AF-A0A6I7NEF1-F1
#
_entry.id   AF-A0A6I7NEF1-F1
#
_cell.length_a   1.000
_cell.length_b   1.000
_cell.length_c   1.000
_cell.angle_alpha   90.00
_cell.angle_beta   90.00
_cell.angle_gamma   90.00
#
_symmetry.space_group_name_H-M   'P 1'
#
loop_
_entity.id
_entity.type
_entity.pdbx_description
1 polymer ?
#
loop_
_entity_poly.entity_id
_entity_poly.type
_entity_poly.pdbx_seq_one_letter_code
_entity_poly.pdbx_strand_id
1 'polypeptide(L)' 'VDLLQVLGEGAELTVYARYLRRGGLDINPWRSTRPGLPENLRLARQ' A
#
# COMPACT_ATOMS: atom_id res chain seq x y z
N VAL A 1 -2.96 14.49 2.20
CA VAL A 1 -2.26 14.98 1.00
C VAL A 1 -2.44 13.94 -0.08
N ASP A 2 -2.88 14.36 -1.26
CA ASP A 2 -2.89 13.51 -2.44
C ASP A 2 -1.48 13.47 -3.04
N LEU A 3 -0.80 12.33 -2.91
CA LEU A 3 0.60 12.20 -3.32
C LEU A 3 0.76 12.25 -4.84
N LEU A 4 -0.24 11.78 -5.59
CA LEU A 4 -0.13 11.74 -7.05
C LEU A 4 -0.12 13.17 -7.63
N GLN A 5 -0.93 14.06 -7.05
CA GLN A 5 -0.94 15.49 -7.41
C GLN A 5 0.40 16.18 -7.13
N VAL A 6 1.08 15.80 -6.04
CA VAL A 6 2.40 16.37 -5.69
C VAL A 6 3.50 15.90 -6.62
N LEU A 7 3.43 14.66 -7.10
CA LEU A 7 4.45 14.08 -7.98
C LEU A 7 4.36 14.60 -9.42
N GLY A 8 3.18 15.08 -9.85
CA GLY A 8 2.96 15.64 -11.18
C GLY A 8 2.61 14.59 -12.25
N GLU A 9 2.39 15.07 -13.47
CA GLU A 9 1.99 14.21 -14.61
C GLU A 9 3.10 13.24 -15.02
N GLY A 10 2.71 12.01 -15.35
CA GLY A 10 3.63 10.94 -15.77
C GLY A 10 4.34 10.22 -14.63
N ALA A 11 4.14 10.63 -13.38
CA ALA A 11 4.67 9.93 -12.23
C ALA A 11 3.97 8.57 -12.01
N GLU A 12 4.74 7.63 -11.51
CA GLU A 12 4.23 6.33 -11.07
C GLU A 12 4.30 6.23 -9.57
N LEU A 13 3.23 5.68 -9.00
CA LEU A 13 3.06 5.62 -7.56
C LEU A 13 2.51 4.26 -7.18
N THR A 14 3.15 3.64 -6.19
CA THR A 14 2.63 2.47 -5.49
C THR A 14 2.56 2.81 -4.00
N VAL A 15 1.38 2.63 -3.41
CA VAL A 15 1.15 2.80 -1.98
C VAL A 15 0.73 1.45 -1.40
N TYR A 16 1.45 1.00 -0.38
CA TYR A 16 1.13 -0.22 0.32
C TYR A 16 1.17 -0.01 1.83
N ALA A 17 0.01 -0.11 2.48
CA ALA A 17 -0.07 -0.04 3.93
C ALA A 17 -0.18 -1.45 4.54
N ARG A 18 0.43 -1.61 5.72
CA ARG A 18 0.43 -2.84 6.51
C ARG A 18 -0.09 -2.51 7.91
N TYR A 19 -1.34 -2.84 8.19
CA TYR A 19 -1.94 -2.54 9.49
C TYR A 19 -1.70 -3.69 10.48
N LEU A 20 -1.61 -3.33 11.77
CA LEU A 20 -1.65 -4.27 12.88
C LEU A 20 -3.02 -4.94 12.96
N ARG A 21 -3.08 -6.14 13.52
CA ARG A 21 -4.35 -6.86 13.67
C ARG A 21 -5.30 -6.19 14.64
N ARG A 22 -6.60 -6.33 14.35
CA ARG A 22 -7.70 -6.05 15.28
C ARG A 22 -8.65 -7.24 15.25
N GLY A 23 -8.96 -7.82 16.40
CA GLY A 23 -9.81 -9.02 16.48
C GLY A 23 -9.26 -10.22 15.70
N GLY A 24 -7.93 -10.32 15.56
CA GLY A 24 -7.27 -11.40 14.79
C GLY A 24 -7.17 -11.15 13.27
N LEU A 25 -7.77 -10.09 12.75
CA LEU A 25 -7.74 -9.74 11.32
C LEU A 25 -6.73 -8.62 11.04
N ASP A 26 -5.86 -8.81 10.03
CA ASP A 26 -5.07 -7.73 9.43
C ASP A 26 -5.67 -7.30 8.08
N ILE A 27 -5.40 -6.04 7.71
CA ILE A 27 -5.80 -5.46 6.43
C ILE A 27 -4.56 -4.82 5.82
N ASN A 28 -4.27 -5.15 4.55
CA ASN A 28 -3.09 -4.69 3.84
C ASN A 28 -3.51 -4.03 2.51
N PRO A 29 -4.04 -2.79 2.52
CA PRO A 29 -4.53 -2.17 1.29
C PRO A 29 -3.36 -1.78 0.39
N TRP A 30 -3.46 -2.18 -0.87
CA TRP A 30 -2.49 -1.88 -1.93
C TRP A 30 -3.15 -1.09 -3.05
N ARG A 31 -2.45 -0.08 -3.58
CA ARG A 31 -2.84 0.70 -4.76
C ARG A 31 -1.59 1.02 -5.58
N SER A 32 -1.67 0.87 -6.90
CA SER A 32 -0.59 1.26 -7.80
C SER A 32 -1.14 1.83 -9.11
N THR A 33 -0.38 2.72 -9.72
CA THR A 33 -0.62 3.18 -11.10
C THR A 33 -0.15 2.16 -12.13
N ARG A 34 0.62 1.13 -11.74
CA ARG A 34 1.05 0.03 -12.60
C ARG A 34 0.38 -1.30 -12.21
N PRO A 35 0.18 -2.22 -13.17
CA PRO A 35 -0.31 -3.56 -12.87
C PRO A 35 0.71 -4.34 -12.03
N GLY A 36 0.21 -5.16 -11.11
CA GLY A 36 1.02 -5.99 -10.23
C GLY A 36 0.27 -6.34 -8.95
N LEU A 37 0.85 -7.23 -8.15
CA LEU A 37 0.40 -7.52 -6.79
C LEU A 37 1.62 -7.57 -5.88
N PRO A 38 1.55 -7.03 -4.67
CA PRO A 38 2.66 -7.13 -3.73
C PRO A 38 2.70 -8.53 -3.11
N GLU A 39 3.88 -8.98 -2.68
CA GLU A 39 3.99 -10.15 -1.81
C GLU A 39 3.25 -9.88 -0.50
N ASN A 40 2.52 -10.87 0.01
CA ASN A 40 1.72 -10.72 1.23
C ASN A 40 2.39 -11.32 2.48
N LEU A 41 3.68 -11.02 2.68
CA LEU A 41 4.42 -11.44 3.87
C LEU A 41 4.06 -10.58 5.08
N ARG A 42 3.99 -11.19 6.26
CA ARG A 42 3.76 -10.49 7.53
C ARG A 42 5.03 -9.75 7.96
N LEU A 43 4.88 -8.49 8.35
CA LEU A 43 5.93 -7.75 9.04
C LEU A 43 5.99 -8.14 10.52
N ALA A 44 7.14 -7.96 11.16
CA ALA A 44 7.41 -8.37 12.54
C ALA A 44 6.39 -7.86 13.58
N ARG A 45 5.75 -6.72 13.31
CA ARG A 45 4.76 -6.13 14.22
C ARG A 45 3.32 -6.49 13.89
N GLN A 46 3.02 -7.02 12.71
CA GLN A 46 1.63 -7.31 12.31
C GLN A 46 1.00 -8.39 13.18
#